data_AF-A0A964JZE1-F1
#
_entry.id   AF-A0A964JZE1-F1
#
_cell.length_a   1.000
_cell.length_b   1.000
_cell.length_c   1.000
_cell.angle_alpha   90.00
_cell.angle_beta   90.00
_cell.angle_gamma   90.00
#
_symmetry.space_group_name_H-M   'P 1'
#
loop_
_entity.id
_entity.type
_entity.pdbx_description
1 polymer ?
#
loop_
_entity_poly.entity_id
_entity_poly.type
_entity_poly.pdbx_seq_one_letter_code
_entity_poly.pdbx_strand_id
1 'polypeptide(L)'
;MTTIDAFQSSVSAAAPPPDVSPALQALWWLRRGDWKRAHECVQQHEGEPDCDWVHAHLHRQEGDMRNAGGWYKSAGKSMPTLSLEEEWSILAAEMLSRK
;
A
#
# COMPACT_ATOMS: atom_id res chain seq x y z
N MET A 1 16.78 -3.34 -9.38
CA MET A 1 16.05 -2.49 -8.41
C MET A 1 14.99 -1.74 -9.20
N THR A 2 13.70 -2.04 -8.98
CA THR A 2 12.61 -1.36 -9.69
C THR A 2 12.42 0.02 -9.08
N THR A 3 12.50 1.08 -9.89
CA THR A 3 12.27 2.46 -9.42
C THR A 3 10.79 2.71 -9.19
N ILE A 4 10.47 3.73 -8.38
CA ILE A 4 9.07 4.15 -8.17
C ILE A 4 8.40 4.54 -9.48
N ASP A 5 9.11 5.22 -10.40
CA ASP A 5 8.58 5.61 -11.71
C ASP A 5 8.22 4.39 -12.57
N ALA A 6 9.08 3.37 -12.57
CA ALA A 6 8.81 2.13 -13.29
C ALA A 6 7.61 1.39 -12.69
N PHE A 7 7.49 1.38 -11.36
CA PHE A 7 6.36 0.79 -10.67
C PHE A 7 5.05 1.53 -10.95
N GLN A 8 5.05 2.87 -10.89
CA GLN A 8 3.89 3.70 -11.24
C GLN A 8 3.47 3.50 -12.71
N SER A 9 4.42 3.45 -13.63
CA SER A 9 4.14 3.23 -15.06
C SER A 9 3.49 1.86 -15.31
N SER A 10 3.84 0.86 -14.50
CA SER A 10 3.30 -0.50 -14.62
C SER A 10 1.79 -0.59 -14.32
N VAL A 11 1.19 0.41 -13.67
CA VAL A 11 -0.25 0.47 -13.32
C VAL A 11 -1.15 0.42 -14.56
N SER A 12 -0.62 0.77 -15.73
CA SER A 12 -1.31 0.63 -17.02
C SER A 12 -1.46 -0.83 -17.50
N ALA A 13 -0.75 -1.79 -16.90
CA ALA A 13 -0.82 -3.20 -17.25
C ALA A 13 -2.09 -3.89 -16.67
N ALA A 14 -2.33 -5.13 -17.10
CA ALA A 14 -3.50 -5.89 -16.65
C ALA A 14 -3.37 -6.40 -15.20
N ALA A 15 -2.15 -6.59 -14.70
CA ALA A 15 -1.83 -7.13 -13.39
C ALA A 15 -0.53 -6.50 -12.83
N PRO A 16 -0.33 -6.48 -11.49
CA PRO A 16 0.91 -6.01 -10.90
C PRO A 16 2.10 -6.89 -11.34
N PRO A 17 3.34 -6.37 -11.28
CA PRO A 17 4.52 -7.18 -11.55
C PRO A 17 4.53 -8.43 -10.66
N PRO A 18 4.76 -9.64 -11.20
CA PRO A 18 4.56 -10.89 -10.47
C PRO A 18 5.54 -11.12 -9.31
N ASP A 19 6.63 -10.37 -9.29
CA ASP A 19 7.74 -10.51 -8.36
C ASP A 19 7.70 -9.46 -7.22
N VAL A 20 6.63 -8.66 -7.08
CA VAL A 20 6.50 -7.68 -5.97
C VAL A 20 5.73 -8.27 -4.78
N SER A 21 6.06 -7.77 -3.58
CA SER A 21 5.43 -8.20 -2.33
C SER A 21 3.91 -7.95 -2.33
N PRO A 22 3.13 -8.65 -1.49
CA PRO A 22 1.69 -8.44 -1.38
C PRO A 22 1.31 -6.98 -1.09
N ALA A 23 2.07 -6.29 -0.22
CA ALA A 23 1.88 -4.87 0.08
C ALA A 23 2.04 -3.98 -1.17
N LEU A 24 3.05 -4.23 -2.01
CA LEU A 24 3.21 -3.52 -3.28
C LEU A 24 2.10 -3.87 -4.28
N GLN A 25 1.65 -5.13 -4.34
CA GLN A 25 0.49 -5.49 -5.17
C GLN A 25 -0.76 -4.72 -4.76
N ALA A 26 -0.99 -4.55 -3.46
CA ALA A 26 -2.10 -3.77 -2.93
C ALA A 26 -2.03 -2.29 -3.33
N LEU A 27 -0.87 -1.64 -3.19
CA LEU A 27 -0.65 -0.26 -3.63
C LEU A 27 -0.86 -0.08 -5.15
N TRP A 28 -0.49 -1.10 -5.93
CA TRP A 28 -0.71 -1.12 -7.38
C TRP A 28 -2.19 -1.19 -7.73
N TRP A 29 -2.96 -2.09 -7.10
CA TRP A 29 -4.41 -2.19 -7.30
C TRP A 29 -5.14 -0.93 -6.82
N LEU A 30 -4.70 -0.33 -5.72
CA LEU A 30 -5.20 0.95 -5.22
C LEU A 30 -5.04 2.05 -6.27
N ARG A 31 -3.87 2.16 -6.91
CA ARG A 31 -3.62 3.17 -7.96
C ARG A 31 -4.47 2.94 -9.22
N ARG A 32 -4.86 1.68 -9.51
CA ARG A 32 -5.84 1.35 -10.55
C ARG A 32 -7.28 1.65 -10.16
N GLY A 33 -7.55 1.97 -8.90
CA GLY A 33 -8.89 2.15 -8.36
C GLY A 33 -9.62 0.83 -8.09
N ASP A 34 -8.92 -0.31 -8.05
CA ASP A 34 -9.50 -1.60 -7.65
C ASP A 34 -9.29 -1.82 -6.15
N TRP A 35 -10.12 -1.13 -5.36
CA TRP A 35 -10.07 -1.16 -3.89
C TRP A 35 -10.27 -2.56 -3.32
N LYS A 36 -11.15 -3.36 -3.95
CA LYS A 36 -11.43 -4.72 -3.50
C LYS A 36 -10.17 -5.56 -3.56
N ARG A 37 -9.47 -5.56 -4.70
CA ARG A 37 -8.21 -6.31 -4.84
C ARG A 37 -7.11 -5.76 -3.95
N ALA A 38 -7.05 -4.45 -3.75
CA ALA A 38 -6.09 -3.84 -2.85
C ALA A 38 -6.26 -4.37 -1.40
N HIS A 39 -7.49 -4.41 -0.91
CA HIS A 39 -7.82 -4.99 0.40
C HIS A 39 -7.56 -6.50 0.45
N GLU A 40 -8.02 -7.26 -0.54
CA GLU A 40 -7.79 -8.72 -0.58
C GLU A 40 -6.31 -9.08 -0.52
N CYS A 41 -5.43 -8.27 -1.14
CA CYS A 41 -3.98 -8.46 -1.07
C CYS A 41 -3.43 -8.30 0.35
N VAL A 42 -3.83 -7.26 1.10
CA VAL A 42 -3.32 -7.05 2.46
C VAL A 42 -4.00 -7.92 3.51
N GLN A 43 -5.29 -8.23 3.34
CA GLN A 43 -6.07 -9.06 4.27
C GLN A 43 -5.52 -10.49 4.37
N GLN A 44 -5.01 -11.04 3.28
CA GLN A 44 -4.39 -12.37 3.27
C GLN A 44 -3.03 -12.40 4.01
N HIS A 45 -2.49 -11.24 4.35
CA HIS A 45 -1.14 -11.03 4.90
C HIS A 45 -1.14 -10.12 6.14
N GLU A 46 -2.27 -10.00 6.85
CA GLU A 46 -2.35 -9.23 8.09
C GLU A 46 -1.33 -9.72 9.13
N GLY A 47 -0.73 -8.79 9.86
CA GLY A 47 0.37 -9.04 10.79
C GLY A 47 1.75 -8.94 10.15
N GLU A 48 1.85 -8.92 8.81
CA GLU A 48 3.06 -8.48 8.13
C GLU A 48 3.15 -6.94 8.17
N PRO A 49 4.22 -6.34 8.72
CA PRO A 49 4.26 -4.89 8.96
C PRO A 49 3.99 -4.01 7.73
N ASP A 50 4.47 -4.42 6.56
CA ASP A 50 4.25 -3.69 5.31
C ASP A 50 2.79 -3.79 4.84
N CYS A 51 2.16 -4.97 4.96
CA CYS A 51 0.75 -5.17 4.64
C CYS A 51 -0.15 -4.39 5.60
N ASP A 52 0.13 -4.43 6.90
CA ASP A 52 -0.60 -3.65 7.90
C ASP A 52 -0.48 -2.13 7.64
N TRP A 53 0.69 -1.66 7.18
CA TRP A 53 0.88 -0.24 6.88
C TRP A 53 0.06 0.18 5.64
N VAL A 54 0.03 -0.66 4.59
CA VAL A 54 -0.82 -0.40 3.41
C VAL A 54 -2.31 -0.51 3.77
N HIS A 55 -2.70 -1.42 4.65
CA HIS A 55 -4.07 -1.54 5.14
C HIS A 55 -4.52 -0.27 5.87
N ALA A 56 -3.63 0.33 6.67
CA ALA A 56 -3.86 1.62 7.32
C ALA A 56 -4.11 2.74 6.28
N HIS A 57 -3.28 2.80 5.25
CA HIS A 57 -3.41 3.78 4.17
C HIS A 57 -4.72 3.63 3.39
N LEU A 58 -5.14 2.39 3.10
CA LEU A 58 -6.42 2.10 2.44
C LEU A 58 -7.60 2.67 3.25
N HIS A 59 -7.69 2.34 4.54
CA HIS A 59 -8.76 2.87 5.39
C HIS A 59 -8.70 4.38 5.60
N ARG A 60 -7.50 4.97 5.59
CA ARG A 60 -7.34 6.42 5.61
C ARG A 60 -7.92 7.05 4.35
N GLN A 61 -7.70 6.44 3.18
CA GLN A 61 -8.27 6.90 1.92
C GLN A 61 -9.80 6.74 1.86
N GLU A 62 -10.36 5.73 2.55
CA GLU A 62 -11.82 5.52 2.69
C GLU A 62 -12.50 6.51 3.64
N GLY A 63 -11.73 7.18 4.50
CA GLY A 63 -12.27 8.04 5.56
C GLY A 63 -12.50 7.35 6.91
N ASP A 64 -12.21 6.05 7.03
CA ASP A 64 -12.33 5.31 8.30
C ASP A 64 -11.09 5.51 9.17
N MET A 65 -10.99 6.71 9.75
CA MET A 65 -9.82 7.13 10.55
C MET A 65 -9.61 6.28 11.80
N ARG A 66 -10.68 5.70 12.37
CA ARG A 66 -10.58 4.83 13.54
C ARG A 66 -9.87 3.53 13.17
N ASN A 67 -10.28 2.92 12.07
CA ASN A 67 -9.71 1.67 11.61
C ASN A 67 -8.29 1.89 11.07
N ALA A 68 -8.08 2.95 10.28
CA ALA A 68 -6.75 3.37 9.84
C ALA A 68 -5.78 3.51 11.02
N GLY A 69 -6.19 4.19 12.10
CA GLY A 69 -5.39 4.34 13.31
C GLY A 69 -5.01 3.01 13.98
N GLY A 70 -5.94 2.04 13.98
CA GLY A 70 -5.67 0.67 14.45
C GLY A 70 -4.56 0.00 13.63
N TRP A 71 -4.66 0.06 12.31
CA TRP A 71 -3.68 -0.55 11.41
C TRP A 71 -2.31 0.15 11.43
N TYR A 72 -2.25 1.48 11.52
CA TYR A 72 -0.97 2.17 11.73
C TYR A 72 -0.27 1.67 12.98
N LYS A 73 -1.03 1.47 14.06
CA LYS A 73 -0.48 0.92 15.31
C LYS A 73 0.01 -0.52 15.13
N SER A 74 -0.74 -1.37 14.42
CA SER A 74 -0.31 -2.75 14.10
C SER A 74 1.00 -2.77 13.31
N ALA A 75 1.15 -1.84 12.35
CA ALA A 75 2.37 -1.66 11.57
C ALA A 75 3.54 -0.99 12.35
N GLY A 76 3.34 -0.59 13.60
CA GLY A 76 4.33 0.16 14.39
C GLY A 76 4.60 1.57 13.83
N LYS A 77 3.61 2.18 13.17
CA LYS A 77 3.69 3.50 12.53
C LYS A 77 2.74 4.49 13.21
N SER A 78 3.07 5.77 13.09
CA SER A 78 2.13 6.86 13.39
C SER A 78 1.39 7.25 12.12
N MET A 79 0.12 7.64 12.24
CA MET A 79 -0.62 8.21 11.12
C MET A 79 0.09 9.48 10.62
N PRO A 80 0.41 9.59 9.32
CA PRO A 80 1.13 10.74 8.80
C PRO A 80 0.21 11.96 8.64
N THR A 81 0.82 13.14 8.69
CA THR A 81 0.17 14.42 8.35
C THR A 81 0.25 14.77 6.86
N LEU A 82 0.85 13.89 6.06
CA LEU A 82 1.04 14.03 4.62
C LEU A 82 -0.27 13.81 3.86
N SER A 83 -0.33 14.26 2.61
CA SER A 83 -1.40 13.87 1.71
C SER A 83 -1.41 12.36 1.45
N LEU A 84 -2.54 11.83 0.97
CA LEU A 84 -2.65 10.42 0.59
C LEU A 84 -1.67 10.05 -0.53
N GLU A 85 -1.43 10.95 -1.49
CA GLU A 85 -0.49 10.68 -2.58
C GLU A 85 0.97 10.64 -2.12
N GLU A 86 1.37 11.57 -1.24
CA GLU A 86 2.71 11.56 -0.65
C GLU A 86 2.93 10.29 0.17
N GLU A 87 1.95 9.89 0.97
CA GLU A 87 2.03 8.65 1.74
C GLU A 87 2.14 7.41 0.84
N TRP A 88 1.31 7.31 -0.21
CA TRP A 88 1.40 6.23 -1.18
C TRP A 88 2.81 6.13 -1.78
N SER A 89 3.40 7.28 -2.12
CA SER A 89 4.73 7.34 -2.73
C SER A 89 5.82 6.89 -1.76
N ILE A 90 5.72 7.26 -0.49
CA ILE A 90 6.64 6.81 0.57
C ILE A 90 6.53 5.30 0.78
N LEU A 91 5.30 4.77 0.90
CA LEU A 91 5.06 3.34 1.05
C LEU A 91 5.70 2.54 -0.09
N ALA A 92 5.40 2.93 -1.33
CA ALA A 92 5.94 2.27 -2.51
C ALA A 92 7.48 2.35 -2.56
N ALA A 93 8.06 3.53 -2.33
CA ALA A 93 9.51 3.72 -2.35
C ALA A 93 10.22 2.90 -1.26
N GLU A 94 9.74 2.92 -0.02
CA GLU A 94 10.34 2.16 1.08
C GLU A 94 10.31 0.66 0.79
N MET A 95 9.17 0.12 0.36
CA MET A 95 9.03 -1.30 0.07
C MET A 95 9.85 -1.75 -1.14
N LEU A 96 9.93 -0.94 -2.19
CA LEU A 96 10.77 -1.22 -3.36
C LEU A 96 12.27 -1.20 -3.03
N SER A 97 12.69 -0.39 -2.05
CA SER A 97 14.08 -0.31 -1.62
C SER A 97 14.56 -1.51 -0.79
N ARG A 98 13.62 -2.25 -0.19
CA ARG A 98 13.86 -3.40 0.70
C ARG A 98 13.71 -4.75 0.00
N LYS A 99 13.45 -4.73 -1.31
CA LYS A 99 13.24 -5.90 -2.16
C LYS A 99 14.50 -6.74 -2.34
#